data_AF-A0A3C1WNM3-F1
#
_entry.id   AF-A0A3C1WNM3-F1
#
_cell.length_a   1.000
_cell.length_b   1.000
_cell.length_c   1.000
_cell.angle_alpha   90.00
_cell.angle_beta   90.00
_cell.angle_gamma   90.00
#
_symmetry.space_group_name_H-M   'P 1'
#
loop_
_entity.id
_entity.type
_entity.pdbx_description
1 polymer ?
#
loop_
_entity_poly.entity_id
_entity_poly.type
_entity_poly.pdbx_seq_one_letter_code
_entity_poly.pdbx_strand_id
1 'polypeptide(L)'
;MKLTVTQVNYINILLMLIAGVCAFFRPFETFLFAYAFLGPAHYLTEISWLHDRNYFTKGKFDWIFLLLAGVIITLANFKMVPNLPDGAATVIIFVAFFGSLVFVLSKNVAVRIGSIIGIALISKLFVGNQYFESVFGAFMPTLIHVFIFTGLFILVGALKSKSFSGILSLGVFAAVAISFFYLPVAYGHYVPTEYVKSSYGYLKNDGSFTDGFISLNYHIMNIFSLHDFGHPDVDYQKFIDGVNSFLFSSPLALAIMGFIGFAYLYHYLNWFSKTSVIQWHNIPRARFI
;
A
#
# COMPACT_ATOMS: atom_id res chain seq x y z
N MET A 1 11.07 15.79 -25.05
CA MET A 1 12.48 15.90 -24.61
C MET A 1 12.75 14.78 -23.60
N LYS A 2 13.83 13.99 -23.76
CA LYS A 2 14.19 12.95 -22.78
C LYS A 2 14.91 13.60 -21.59
N LEU A 3 14.37 13.44 -20.39
CA LEU A 3 15.00 13.94 -19.15
C LEU A 3 16.25 13.12 -18.82
N THR A 4 17.28 13.76 -18.28
CA THR A 4 18.46 13.08 -17.74
C THR A 4 18.13 12.41 -16.40
N VAL A 5 18.93 11.42 -15.98
CA VAL A 5 18.75 10.73 -14.68
C VAL A 5 18.76 11.74 -13.52
N THR A 6 19.66 12.71 -13.55
CA THR A 6 19.74 13.77 -12.55
C THR A 6 18.49 14.62 -12.50
N GLN A 7 17.93 15.01 -13.65
CA GLN A 7 16.68 15.78 -13.71
C GLN A 7 15.51 14.98 -13.13
N VAL A 8 15.41 13.69 -13.45
CA VAL A 8 14.38 12.81 -12.89
C VAL A 8 14.51 12.70 -11.37
N ASN A 9 15.73 12.57 -10.84
CA ASN A 9 15.96 12.50 -9.40
C ASN A 9 15.52 13.77 -8.67
N TYR A 10 15.80 14.96 -9.22
CA TYR A 10 15.34 16.22 -8.64
C TYR A 10 13.83 16.43 -8.76
N ILE A 11 13.21 16.01 -9.87
CA ILE A 11 11.75 15.99 -9.99
C ILE A 11 11.15 15.08 -8.91
N ASN A 12 11.71 13.89 -8.69
CA ASN A 12 11.23 13.01 -7.63
C ASN A 12 11.37 13.64 -6.24
N ILE A 13 12.50 14.31 -5.94
CA ILE A 13 12.66 15.06 -4.69
C ILE A 13 11.56 16.11 -4.55
N LEU A 14 11.30 16.91 -5.59
CA LEU A 14 10.22 17.91 -5.56
C LEU A 14 8.85 17.27 -5.32
N LEU A 15 8.55 16.15 -5.98
CA LEU A 15 7.30 15.41 -5.80
C LEU A 15 7.17 14.83 -4.39
N MET A 16 8.27 14.37 -3.77
CA MET A 16 8.27 13.94 -2.37
C MET A 16 7.91 15.09 -1.44
N LEU A 17 8.52 16.27 -1.66
CA LEU A 17 8.27 17.45 -0.83
C LEU A 17 6.82 17.94 -0.99
N ILE A 18 6.30 17.98 -2.22
CA ILE A 18 4.89 18.34 -2.48
C ILE A 18 3.96 17.34 -1.80
N ALA A 19 4.18 16.04 -1.98
CA ALA A 19 3.36 15.01 -1.34
C ALA A 19 3.42 15.09 0.19
N GLY A 20 4.61 15.37 0.73
CA GLY A 20 4.84 15.59 2.15
C GLY A 20 4.02 16.77 2.66
N VAL A 21 4.13 17.93 2.02
CA VAL A 21 3.38 19.16 2.39
C VAL A 21 1.87 18.90 2.35
N CYS A 22 1.34 18.30 1.28
CA CYS A 22 -0.08 17.97 1.20
C CYS A 22 -0.52 17.08 2.38
N ALA A 23 0.23 16.02 2.64
CA ALA A 23 -0.10 15.06 3.69
C ALA A 23 0.09 15.64 5.11
N PHE A 24 1.00 16.59 5.31
CA PHE A 24 1.15 17.29 6.58
C PHE A 24 -0.07 18.13 6.94
N PHE A 25 -0.62 18.87 5.96
CA PHE A 25 -1.75 19.76 6.21
C PHE A 25 -3.11 19.08 6.10
N ARG A 26 -3.22 18.04 5.26
CA ARG A 26 -4.48 17.37 4.91
C ARG A 26 -4.25 15.85 4.80
N PRO A 27 -3.95 15.15 5.90
CA PRO A 27 -3.51 13.76 5.87
C PRO A 27 -4.54 12.83 5.24
N PHE A 28 -5.81 12.95 5.64
CA PHE A 28 -6.89 12.12 5.13
C PHE A 28 -7.25 12.48 3.67
N GLU A 29 -7.42 13.76 3.35
CA GLU A 29 -7.80 14.18 2.00
C GLU A 29 -6.70 13.87 0.98
N THR A 30 -5.43 13.94 1.38
CA THR A 30 -4.29 13.57 0.52
C THR A 30 -4.36 12.11 0.11
N PHE A 31 -4.61 11.20 1.06
CA PHE A 31 -4.79 9.80 0.75
C PHE A 31 -6.05 9.57 -0.09
N LEU A 32 -7.20 10.17 0.25
CA LEU A 32 -8.43 10.01 -0.54
C LEU A 32 -8.24 10.48 -1.98
N PHE A 33 -7.56 11.60 -2.19
CA PHE A 33 -7.23 12.08 -3.53
C PHE A 33 -6.33 11.09 -4.29
N ALA A 34 -5.27 10.62 -3.64
CA ALA A 34 -4.36 9.64 -4.23
C ALA A 34 -5.11 8.35 -4.60
N TYR A 35 -5.94 7.83 -3.69
CA TYR A 35 -6.72 6.62 -3.90
C TYR A 35 -7.80 6.78 -4.97
N ALA A 36 -8.60 7.85 -4.93
CA ALA A 36 -9.75 8.01 -5.82
C ALA A 36 -9.37 8.35 -7.27
N PHE A 37 -8.28 9.09 -7.48
CA PHE A 37 -7.90 9.58 -8.80
C PHE A 37 -6.63 8.91 -9.32
N LEU A 38 -5.54 8.99 -8.56
CA LEU A 38 -4.23 8.52 -9.02
C LEU A 38 -4.12 7.00 -9.00
N GLY A 39 -4.77 6.31 -8.06
CA GLY A 39 -4.83 4.86 -7.97
C GLY A 39 -5.40 4.20 -9.24
N PRO A 40 -6.65 4.52 -9.65
CA PRO A 40 -7.23 4.00 -10.89
C PRO A 40 -6.39 4.32 -12.11
N ALA A 41 -5.91 5.57 -12.24
CA ALA A 41 -5.04 5.96 -13.35
C ALA A 41 -3.73 5.16 -13.36
N HIS A 42 -3.18 4.88 -12.18
CA HIS A 42 -1.97 4.09 -12.03
C HIS A 42 -2.20 2.65 -12.50
N TYR A 43 -3.24 1.96 -11.99
CA TYR A 43 -3.53 0.59 -12.41
C TYR A 43 -3.80 0.45 -13.91
N LEU A 44 -4.55 1.38 -14.51
CA LEU A 44 -4.83 1.38 -15.95
C LEU A 44 -3.56 1.45 -16.80
N THR A 45 -2.56 2.19 -16.34
CA THR A 45 -1.30 2.35 -17.07
C THR A 45 -0.27 1.28 -16.73
N GLU A 46 -0.24 0.82 -15.47
CA GLU A 46 0.69 -0.20 -14.99
C GLU A 46 0.38 -1.58 -15.54
N ILE A 47 -0.88 -2.03 -15.52
CA ILE A 47 -1.23 -3.39 -15.97
C ILE A 47 -0.85 -3.58 -17.44
N SER A 48 -1.15 -2.58 -18.28
CA SER A 48 -0.73 -2.57 -19.68
C SER A 48 0.78 -2.59 -19.84
N TRP A 49 1.51 -1.80 -19.06
CA TRP A 49 2.97 -1.76 -19.09
C TRP A 49 3.60 -3.08 -18.65
N LEU A 50 3.07 -3.72 -17.61
CA LEU A 50 3.50 -5.04 -17.14
C LEU A 50 3.22 -6.12 -18.19
N HIS A 51 2.06 -6.05 -18.86
CA HIS A 51 1.70 -6.99 -19.91
C HIS A 51 2.70 -6.94 -21.07
N ASP A 52 3.11 -5.75 -21.52
CA ASP A 52 4.15 -5.58 -22.55
C ASP A 52 5.53 -6.11 -22.13
N ARG A 53 5.74 -6.36 -20.83
CA ARG A 53 6.95 -6.96 -20.24
C ARG A 53 6.76 -8.42 -19.82
N ASN A 54 5.64 -9.06 -20.20
CA ASN A 54 5.28 -10.41 -19.76
C ASN A 54 5.39 -10.58 -18.23
N TYR A 55 5.04 -9.52 -17.48
CA TYR A 55 5.11 -9.44 -16.02
C TYR A 55 6.48 -9.82 -15.43
N PHE A 56 7.56 -9.72 -16.22
CA PHE A 56 8.92 -10.17 -15.87
C PHE A 56 9.04 -11.65 -15.48
N THR A 57 8.02 -12.45 -15.82
CA THR A 57 7.98 -13.89 -15.58
C THR A 57 8.46 -14.68 -16.80
N LYS A 58 8.82 -15.95 -16.58
CA LYS A 58 9.36 -16.80 -17.64
C LYS A 58 8.30 -17.45 -18.54
N GLY A 59 7.03 -17.54 -18.12
CA GLY A 59 5.93 -18.15 -18.87
C GLY A 59 4.97 -17.13 -19.47
N LYS A 60 4.37 -17.46 -20.63
CA LYS A 60 3.46 -16.56 -21.37
C LYS A 60 2.11 -16.34 -20.66
N PHE A 61 1.66 -17.34 -19.91
CA PHE A 61 0.34 -17.35 -19.27
C PHE A 61 0.42 -17.23 -17.74
N ASP A 62 1.59 -16.88 -17.20
CA ASP A 62 1.81 -16.77 -15.75
C ASP A 62 0.93 -15.68 -15.12
N TRP A 63 0.51 -14.68 -15.91
CA TRP A 63 -0.44 -13.65 -15.50
C TRP A 63 -1.83 -14.17 -15.17
N ILE A 64 -2.26 -15.32 -15.72
CA ILE A 64 -3.57 -15.92 -15.43
C ILE A 64 -3.64 -16.32 -13.95
N PHE A 65 -2.56 -16.88 -13.40
CA PHE A 65 -2.49 -17.23 -11.98
C PHE A 65 -2.68 -16.00 -11.09
N LEU A 66 -2.02 -14.88 -11.42
CA LEU A 66 -2.16 -13.63 -10.67
C LEU A 66 -3.56 -13.02 -10.83
N LEU A 67 -4.14 -13.08 -12.03
CA LEU A 67 -5.51 -12.66 -12.27
C LEU A 67 -6.50 -13.46 -11.42
N LEU A 68 -6.38 -14.79 -11.42
CA LEU A 68 -7.26 -15.66 -10.63
C LEU A 68 -7.12 -15.38 -9.14
N ALA A 69 -5.90 -15.20 -8.64
CA ALA A 69 -5.68 -14.81 -7.24
C ALA A 69 -6.38 -13.47 -6.92
N GLY A 70 -6.23 -12.46 -7.78
CA GLY A 70 -6.89 -11.16 -7.62
C GLY A 70 -8.42 -11.25 -7.65
N VAL A 71 -8.99 -12.04 -8.56
CA VAL A 71 -10.43 -12.29 -8.63
C VAL A 71 -10.93 -12.96 -7.35
N ILE A 72 -10.26 -14.01 -6.88
CA ILE A 72 -10.68 -14.72 -5.66
C ILE A 72 -10.59 -13.80 -4.44
N ILE A 73 -9.51 -13.01 -4.30
CA ILE A 73 -9.38 -12.02 -3.23
C ILE A 73 -10.51 -10.98 -3.30
N THR A 74 -10.86 -10.52 -4.51
CA THR A 74 -11.95 -9.57 -4.71
C THR A 74 -13.28 -10.17 -4.27
N LEU A 75 -13.61 -11.38 -4.73
CA LEU A 75 -14.83 -12.08 -4.34
C LEU A 75 -14.89 -12.37 -2.83
N ALA A 76 -13.74 -12.67 -2.22
CA ALA A 76 -13.60 -12.85 -0.78
C ALA A 76 -13.91 -11.55 -0.01
N ASN A 77 -13.28 -10.44 -0.41
CA ASN A 77 -13.46 -9.15 0.26
C ASN A 77 -14.88 -8.60 0.10
N PHE A 78 -15.53 -8.82 -1.05
CA PHE A 78 -16.94 -8.48 -1.26
C PHE A 78 -17.92 -9.47 -0.62
N LYS A 79 -17.44 -10.48 0.12
CA LYS A 79 -18.25 -11.54 0.75
C LYS A 79 -19.21 -12.24 -0.23
N MET A 80 -18.83 -12.32 -1.51
CA MET A 80 -19.64 -12.94 -2.56
C MET A 80 -19.50 -14.47 -2.56
N VAL A 81 -18.53 -15.01 -1.84
CA VAL A 81 -18.34 -16.45 -1.64
C VAL A 81 -18.80 -16.80 -0.22
N PRO A 82 -19.94 -17.48 -0.03
CA PRO A 82 -20.39 -17.89 1.29
C PRO A 82 -19.42 -18.92 1.90
N ASN A 83 -19.24 -18.86 3.22
CA ASN A 83 -18.40 -19.78 4.01
C ASN A 83 -16.91 -19.80 3.67
N LEU A 84 -16.36 -18.70 3.15
CA LEU A 84 -14.91 -18.59 3.00
C LEU A 84 -14.24 -18.56 4.39
N PRO A 85 -13.20 -19.37 4.65
CA PRO A 85 -12.50 -19.34 5.94
C PRO A 85 -11.88 -17.97 6.22
N ASP A 86 -11.86 -17.57 7.49
CA ASP A 86 -11.14 -16.39 7.94
C ASP A 86 -9.64 -16.50 7.56
N GLY A 87 -9.04 -15.39 7.15
CA GLY A 87 -7.65 -15.36 6.69
C GLY A 87 -7.40 -15.94 5.29
N ALA A 88 -8.44 -16.42 4.58
CA ALA A 88 -8.27 -16.95 3.21
C ALA A 88 -7.66 -15.92 2.26
N ALA A 89 -8.08 -14.64 2.33
CA ALA A 89 -7.48 -13.58 1.53
C ALA A 89 -5.98 -13.41 1.80
N THR A 90 -5.57 -13.43 3.07
CA THR A 90 -4.16 -13.37 3.51
C THR A 90 -3.35 -14.53 2.91
N VAL A 91 -3.89 -15.75 2.97
CA VAL A 91 -3.25 -16.94 2.39
C VAL A 91 -3.07 -16.79 0.88
N ILE A 92 -4.10 -16.33 0.18
CA ILE A 92 -4.03 -16.14 -1.28
C ILE A 92 -3.00 -15.06 -1.62
N ILE A 93 -2.96 -13.95 -0.88
CA ILE A 93 -1.94 -12.89 -1.07
C ILE A 93 -0.54 -13.46 -0.85
N PHE A 94 -0.32 -14.22 0.21
CA PHE A 94 0.96 -14.87 0.51
C PHE A 94 1.39 -15.82 -0.63
N VAL A 95 0.48 -16.68 -1.08
CA VAL A 95 0.73 -17.62 -2.18
C VAL A 95 0.97 -16.89 -3.50
N ALA A 96 0.22 -15.83 -3.80
CA ALA A 96 0.41 -15.02 -5.00
C ALA A 96 1.78 -14.34 -5.00
N PHE A 97 2.17 -13.75 -3.87
CA PHE A 97 3.45 -13.07 -3.71
C PHE A 97 4.64 -14.01 -3.93
N PHE A 98 4.73 -15.11 -3.16
CA PHE A 98 5.84 -16.06 -3.30
C PHE A 98 5.76 -16.89 -4.59
N GLY A 99 4.55 -17.21 -5.06
CA GLY A 99 4.33 -17.89 -6.34
C GLY A 99 4.86 -17.07 -7.52
N SER A 100 4.68 -15.74 -7.50
CA SER A 100 5.24 -14.85 -8.52
C SER A 100 6.77 -14.95 -8.61
N LEU A 101 7.46 -15.09 -7.47
CA LEU A 101 8.91 -15.28 -7.43
C LEU A 101 9.32 -16.61 -8.07
N VAL A 102 8.57 -17.69 -7.84
CA VAL A 102 8.82 -18.99 -8.48
C VAL A 102 8.70 -18.88 -10.01
N PHE A 103 7.75 -18.10 -10.51
CA PHE A 103 7.57 -17.88 -11.95
C PHE A 103 8.68 -17.04 -12.59
N VAL A 104 9.30 -16.14 -11.83
CA VAL A 104 10.53 -15.44 -12.23
C VAL A 104 11.71 -16.39 -12.28
N LEU A 105 11.84 -17.33 -11.33
CA LEU A 105 13.03 -18.17 -11.18
C LEU A 105 13.01 -19.44 -12.05
N SER A 106 11.85 -20.04 -12.34
CA SER A 106 11.78 -21.36 -12.99
C SER A 106 10.77 -21.40 -14.13
N LYS A 107 11.08 -22.18 -15.18
CA LYS A 107 10.14 -22.60 -16.25
C LYS A 107 9.57 -24.01 -16.03
N ASN A 108 10.15 -24.78 -15.11
CA ASN A 108 9.78 -26.17 -14.91
C ASN A 108 8.43 -26.26 -14.19
N VAL A 109 7.44 -26.87 -14.84
CA VAL A 109 6.06 -26.99 -14.34
C VAL A 109 6.00 -27.78 -13.03
N ALA A 110 6.75 -28.87 -12.90
CA ALA A 110 6.77 -29.68 -11.68
C ALA A 110 7.32 -28.88 -10.50
N VAL A 111 8.40 -28.12 -10.70
CA VAL A 111 8.95 -27.22 -9.68
C VAL A 111 7.91 -26.15 -9.31
N ARG A 112 7.24 -25.54 -10.29
CA ARG A 112 6.21 -24.52 -10.04
C ARG A 112 5.06 -25.05 -9.20
N ILE A 113 4.48 -26.17 -9.60
CA ILE A 113 3.36 -26.80 -8.87
C ILE A 113 3.81 -27.23 -7.47
N GLY A 114 4.96 -27.91 -7.37
CA GLY A 114 5.51 -28.35 -6.09
C GLY A 114 5.77 -27.19 -5.13
N SER A 115 6.36 -26.09 -5.63
CA SER A 115 6.60 -24.88 -4.82
C SER A 115 5.30 -24.20 -4.42
N ILE A 116 4.31 -24.07 -5.31
CA ILE A 116 3.02 -23.44 -4.97
C ILE A 116 2.30 -24.25 -3.88
N ILE A 117 2.26 -25.59 -4.00
CA ILE A 117 1.70 -26.46 -2.97
C ILE A 117 2.47 -26.31 -1.66
N GLY A 118 3.80 -26.32 -1.71
CA GLY A 118 4.64 -26.10 -0.52
C GLY A 118 4.37 -24.77 0.16
N ILE A 119 4.29 -23.67 -0.60
CA ILE A 119 3.98 -22.32 -0.10
C ILE A 119 2.58 -22.29 0.55
N ALA A 120 1.58 -22.92 -0.08
CA ALA A 120 0.22 -23.01 0.47
C ALA A 120 0.19 -23.80 1.79
N LEU A 121 0.90 -24.93 1.87
CA LEU A 121 0.99 -25.72 3.09
C LEU A 121 1.69 -24.95 4.22
N ILE A 122 2.78 -24.24 3.90
CA ILE A 122 3.49 -23.38 4.85
C ILE A 122 2.55 -22.27 5.36
N SER A 123 1.79 -21.63 4.47
CA SER A 123 0.89 -20.54 4.86
C SER A 123 -0.15 -20.99 5.89
N LYS A 124 -0.64 -22.24 5.81
CA LYS A 124 -1.59 -22.82 6.77
C LYS A 124 -1.04 -22.87 8.20
N LEU A 125 0.28 -22.99 8.37
CA LEU A 125 0.91 -22.99 9.70
C LEU A 125 0.86 -21.62 10.39
N PHE A 126 0.64 -20.54 9.62
CA PHE A 126 0.64 -19.16 10.10
C PHE A 126 -0.76 -18.52 10.13
N VAL A 127 -1.79 -19.18 9.58
CA VAL A 127 -3.18 -18.69 9.66
C VAL A 127 -3.60 -18.57 11.13
N GLY A 128 -4.27 -17.47 11.49
CA GLY A 128 -4.62 -17.15 12.87
C GLY A 128 -3.52 -16.46 13.67
N ASN A 129 -2.31 -16.31 13.11
CA ASN A 129 -1.28 -15.48 13.72
C ASN A 129 -1.49 -14.00 13.34
N GLN A 130 -1.69 -13.14 14.33
CA GLN A 130 -1.95 -11.71 14.14
C GLN A 130 -0.85 -10.99 13.33
N TYR A 131 0.43 -11.34 13.51
CA TYR A 131 1.52 -10.72 12.75
C TYR A 131 1.50 -11.16 11.30
N PHE A 132 1.25 -12.45 11.03
CA PHE A 132 1.12 -12.96 9.67
C PHE A 132 -0.02 -12.26 8.92
N GLU A 133 -1.18 -12.14 9.56
CA GLU A 133 -2.36 -11.48 8.98
C GLU A 133 -2.14 -9.97 8.79
N SER A 134 -1.49 -9.30 9.75
CA SER A 134 -1.15 -7.88 9.59
C SER A 134 -0.16 -7.64 8.46
N VAL A 135 0.89 -8.46 8.36
CA VAL A 135 1.93 -8.30 7.35
C VAL A 135 1.40 -8.63 5.95
N PHE A 136 0.73 -9.77 5.75
CA PHE A 136 0.30 -10.19 4.42
C PHE A 136 -1.12 -9.75 4.05
N GLY A 137 -2.03 -9.64 5.02
CA GLY A 137 -3.41 -9.21 4.78
C GLY A 137 -3.54 -7.70 4.67
N ALA A 138 -2.86 -6.95 5.54
CA ALA A 138 -2.93 -5.49 5.54
C ALA A 138 -1.73 -4.83 4.86
N PHE A 139 -0.49 -5.06 5.32
CA PHE A 139 0.66 -4.28 4.88
C PHE A 139 1.20 -4.65 3.49
N MET A 140 1.13 -5.92 3.10
CA MET A 140 1.62 -6.39 1.80
C MET A 140 0.96 -5.63 0.63
N PRO A 141 -0.38 -5.57 0.52
CA PRO A 141 -1.02 -4.79 -0.54
C PRO A 141 -1.00 -3.28 -0.30
N THR A 142 -0.73 -2.82 0.93
CA THR A 142 -0.69 -1.40 1.28
C THR A 142 0.76 -0.89 1.39
N LEU A 143 1.27 -0.66 2.60
CA LEU A 143 2.53 0.02 2.85
C LEU A 143 3.77 -0.70 2.34
N ILE A 144 3.82 -2.02 2.35
CA ILE A 144 4.96 -2.76 1.77
C ILE A 144 5.03 -2.48 0.27
N HIS A 145 3.90 -2.58 -0.43
CA HIS A 145 3.84 -2.28 -1.86
C HIS A 145 4.11 -0.79 -2.16
N VAL A 146 3.34 0.13 -1.57
CA VAL A 146 3.40 1.55 -1.97
C VAL A 146 4.59 2.29 -1.37
N PHE A 147 5.06 1.93 -0.16
CA PHE A 147 6.16 2.64 0.50
C PHE A 147 7.49 1.88 0.40
N ILE A 148 7.53 0.63 0.87
CA ILE A 148 8.78 -0.13 0.93
C ILE A 148 9.31 -0.45 -0.47
N PHE A 149 8.50 -0.99 -1.38
CA PHE A 149 8.96 -1.26 -2.75
C PHE A 149 9.30 0.01 -3.51
N THR A 150 8.60 1.12 -3.28
CA THR A 150 8.98 2.43 -3.83
C THR A 150 10.38 2.84 -3.38
N GLY A 151 10.67 2.75 -2.07
CA GLY A 151 12.00 3.01 -1.52
C GLY A 151 13.08 2.10 -2.11
N LEU A 152 12.80 0.79 -2.22
CA LEU A 152 13.70 -0.17 -2.85
C LEU A 152 13.98 0.14 -4.33
N PHE A 153 12.98 0.58 -5.09
CA PHE A 153 13.18 0.98 -6.48
C PHE A 153 14.01 2.25 -6.61
N ILE A 154 13.85 3.22 -5.71
CA ILE A 154 14.72 4.41 -5.65
C ILE A 154 16.15 3.98 -5.33
N LEU A 155 16.35 3.13 -4.34
CA LEU A 155 17.66 2.60 -3.95
C LEU A 155 18.34 1.86 -5.11
N VAL A 156 17.64 0.90 -5.74
CA VAL A 156 18.17 0.16 -6.89
C VAL A 156 18.51 1.10 -8.05
N GLY A 157 17.68 2.12 -8.29
CA GLY A 157 17.96 3.16 -9.29
C GLY A 157 19.23 3.97 -8.98
N ALA A 158 19.41 4.37 -7.72
CA ALA A 158 20.61 5.08 -7.26
C ALA A 158 21.88 4.23 -7.39
N LEU A 159 21.82 2.96 -6.97
CA LEU A 159 22.94 2.02 -7.05
C LEU A 159 23.34 1.71 -8.50
N LYS A 160 22.36 1.49 -9.39
CA LYS A 160 22.63 1.22 -10.82
C LYS A 160 23.19 2.44 -11.55
N SER A 161 22.70 3.63 -11.24
CA SER A 161 23.16 4.87 -11.89
C SER A 161 24.45 5.44 -11.28
N LYS A 162 24.87 4.94 -10.11
CA LYS A 162 25.99 5.48 -9.31
C LYS A 162 25.89 7.00 -9.12
N SER A 163 24.66 7.52 -8.98
CA SER A 163 24.38 8.96 -8.96
C SER A 163 24.18 9.47 -7.53
N PHE A 164 24.89 10.55 -7.18
CA PHE A 164 24.69 11.23 -5.90
C PHE A 164 23.25 11.75 -5.75
N SER A 165 22.66 12.27 -6.82
CA SER A 165 21.26 12.74 -6.82
C SER A 165 20.25 11.61 -6.53
N GLY A 166 20.56 10.36 -6.90
CA GLY A 166 19.74 9.21 -6.56
C GLY A 166 19.79 8.88 -5.06
N ILE A 167 20.97 8.91 -4.46
CA ILE A 167 21.14 8.70 -3.00
C ILE A 167 20.52 9.85 -2.21
N LEU A 168 20.68 11.09 -2.67
CA LEU A 168 20.02 12.26 -2.09
C LEU A 168 18.49 12.10 -2.12
N SER A 169 17.93 11.64 -3.25
CA SER A 169 16.50 11.36 -3.38
C SER A 169 16.01 10.32 -2.37
N LEU A 170 16.76 9.25 -2.17
CA LEU A 170 16.47 8.26 -1.12
C LEU A 170 16.52 8.87 0.29
N GLY A 171 17.52 9.72 0.56
CA GLY A 171 17.65 10.43 1.82
C GLY A 171 16.46 11.36 2.11
N VAL A 172 16.02 12.12 1.10
CA VAL A 172 14.82 12.98 1.21
C VAL A 172 13.57 12.13 1.43
N PHE A 173 13.41 11.03 0.71
CA PHE A 173 12.28 10.12 0.88
C PHE A 173 12.15 9.63 2.32
N ALA A 174 13.26 9.17 2.91
CA ALA A 174 13.31 8.74 4.31
C ALA A 174 13.09 9.91 5.28
N ALA A 175 13.70 11.06 5.03
CA ALA A 175 13.58 12.23 5.89
C ALA A 175 12.14 12.76 5.95
N VAL A 176 11.42 12.81 4.81
CA VAL A 176 10.01 13.21 4.76
C VAL A 176 9.12 12.19 5.47
N ALA A 177 9.39 10.88 5.28
CA ALA A 177 8.63 9.85 5.99
C ALA A 177 8.80 9.95 7.53
N ILE A 178 10.02 10.20 7.99
CA ILE A 178 10.34 10.32 9.41
C ILE A 178 9.78 11.62 10.00
N SER A 179 9.79 12.72 9.24
CA SER A 179 9.40 14.03 9.77
C SER A 179 7.96 14.09 10.26
N PHE A 180 7.05 13.24 9.76
CA PHE A 180 5.67 13.13 10.26
C PHE A 180 5.59 12.81 11.76
N PHE A 181 6.58 12.10 12.31
CA PHE A 181 6.61 11.70 13.72
C PHE A 181 7.32 12.70 14.63
N TYR A 182 8.01 13.69 14.07
CA TYR A 182 8.77 14.70 14.82
C TYR A 182 8.21 16.13 14.68
N LEU A 183 7.29 16.36 13.76
CA LEU A 183 6.67 17.67 13.52
C LEU A 183 5.17 17.65 13.91
N PRO A 184 4.84 17.60 15.21
CA PRO A 184 3.46 17.55 15.69
C PRO A 184 2.66 18.83 15.42
N VAL A 185 3.35 19.95 15.12
CA VAL A 185 2.77 21.31 15.04
C VAL A 185 1.78 21.47 13.86
N ALA A 186 1.89 20.66 12.81
CA ALA A 186 0.98 20.73 11.66
C ALA A 186 -0.43 20.15 11.95
N TYR A 187 -0.58 19.33 13.00
CA TYR A 187 -1.82 18.61 13.29
C TYR A 187 -2.73 19.32 14.30
N GLY A 188 -2.22 20.29 15.07
CA GLY A 188 -2.97 20.94 16.16
C GLY A 188 -4.21 21.72 15.71
N HIS A 189 -4.35 21.99 14.41
CA HIS A 189 -5.50 22.70 13.84
C HIS A 189 -6.28 21.90 12.80
N TYR A 190 -5.85 20.68 12.48
CA TYR A 190 -6.56 19.84 11.52
C TYR A 190 -7.75 19.16 12.21
N VAL A 191 -8.94 19.38 11.66
CA VAL A 191 -10.17 18.71 12.09
C VAL A 191 -10.78 18.04 10.87
N PRO A 192 -10.88 16.69 10.84
CA PRO A 192 -11.48 16.01 9.71
C PRO A 192 -12.97 16.34 9.62
N THR A 193 -13.44 16.61 8.40
CA THR A 193 -14.86 16.83 8.13
C THR A 193 -15.65 15.54 8.33
N GLU A 194 -16.97 15.64 8.51
CA GLU A 194 -17.84 14.46 8.57
C GLU A 194 -17.78 13.63 7.29
N TYR A 195 -17.61 14.26 6.13
CA TYR A 195 -17.35 13.55 4.89
C TYR A 195 -16.10 12.67 4.97
N VAL A 196 -14.98 13.22 5.46
CA VAL A 196 -13.74 12.46 5.66
C VAL A 196 -13.97 11.27 6.59
N LYS A 197 -14.54 11.51 7.77
CA LYS A 197 -14.74 10.43 8.74
C LYS A 197 -15.66 9.33 8.20
N SER A 198 -16.77 9.70 7.53
CA SER A 198 -17.67 8.75 6.88
C SER A 198 -17.01 7.96 5.73
N SER A 199 -16.08 8.57 4.99
CA SER A 199 -15.36 7.91 3.90
C SER A 199 -14.29 6.94 4.41
N TYR A 200 -13.70 7.23 5.58
CA TYR A 200 -12.66 6.41 6.20
C TYR A 200 -13.22 5.28 7.03
N GLY A 201 -14.44 5.42 7.51
CA GLY A 201 -15.08 4.45 8.37
C GLY A 201 -14.67 4.56 9.83
N TYR A 202 -15.23 3.66 10.63
CA TYR A 202 -15.12 3.64 12.08
C TYR A 202 -15.02 2.19 12.59
N LEU A 203 -14.47 2.04 13.79
CA LEU A 203 -14.61 0.81 14.56
C LEU A 203 -16.07 0.68 15.04
N LYS A 204 -16.67 -0.49 14.84
CA LYS A 204 -18.04 -0.83 15.25
C LYS A 204 -18.06 -1.54 16.60
N ASN A 205 -19.27 -1.65 17.15
CA ASN A 205 -19.53 -2.31 18.43
C ASN A 205 -19.28 -3.84 18.42
N ASP A 206 -19.15 -4.46 17.24
CA ASP A 206 -18.81 -5.88 17.11
C ASP A 206 -17.27 -6.09 17.04
N GLY A 207 -16.48 -5.03 17.22
CA GLY A 207 -15.02 -5.05 17.10
C GLY A 207 -14.50 -5.04 15.67
N SER A 208 -15.39 -5.05 14.65
CA SER A 208 -15.01 -4.94 13.25
C SER A 208 -15.01 -3.49 12.77
N PHE A 209 -14.27 -3.18 11.72
CA PHE A 209 -14.34 -1.87 11.08
C PHE A 209 -15.48 -1.82 10.06
N THR A 210 -16.06 -0.64 9.86
CA THR A 210 -16.87 -0.39 8.65
C THR A 210 -15.97 -0.45 7.42
N ASP A 211 -16.58 -0.59 6.24
CA ASP A 211 -15.83 -0.47 4.99
C ASP A 211 -15.16 0.90 4.94
N GLY A 212 -13.86 0.93 4.65
CA GLY A 212 -13.04 2.14 4.71
C GLY A 212 -11.56 1.86 4.97
N PHE A 213 -10.81 2.94 5.24
CA PHE A 213 -9.35 2.91 5.31
C PHE A 213 -8.79 3.14 6.72
N ILE A 214 -9.64 3.46 7.71
CA ILE A 214 -9.19 3.78 9.06
C ILE A 214 -8.52 2.57 9.75
N SER A 215 -8.89 1.36 9.36
CA SER A 215 -8.30 0.12 9.87
C SER A 215 -6.79 0.07 9.68
N LEU A 216 -6.24 0.67 8.62
CA LEU A 216 -4.79 0.69 8.39
C LEU A 216 -4.06 1.48 9.49
N ASN A 217 -4.61 2.62 9.94
CA ASN A 217 -4.07 3.36 11.08
C ASN A 217 -4.05 2.48 12.33
N TYR A 218 -5.19 1.82 12.61
CA TYR A 218 -5.32 0.93 13.75
C TYR A 218 -4.34 -0.25 13.70
N HIS A 219 -4.15 -0.89 12.53
CA HIS A 219 -3.19 -2.00 12.37
C HIS A 219 -1.74 -1.57 12.63
N ILE A 220 -1.34 -0.38 12.15
CA ILE A 220 -0.01 0.19 12.44
C ILE A 220 0.13 0.42 13.94
N MET A 221 -0.88 0.99 14.57
CA MET A 221 -0.83 1.25 16.01
C MET A 221 -0.76 -0.06 16.83
N ASN A 222 -1.49 -1.09 16.44
CA ASN A 222 -1.45 -2.40 17.09
C ASN A 222 -0.10 -3.10 16.94
N ILE A 223 0.46 -3.16 15.72
CA ILE A 223 1.68 -3.96 15.50
C ILE A 223 2.90 -3.35 16.20
N PHE A 224 2.91 -2.03 16.37
CA PHE A 224 3.99 -1.28 17.02
C PHE A 224 3.66 -0.91 18.48
N SER A 225 2.54 -1.39 19.02
CA SER A 225 2.08 -1.09 20.39
C SER A 225 2.07 0.41 20.70
N LEU A 226 1.55 1.22 19.78
CA LEU A 226 1.55 2.70 19.83
C LEU A 226 0.33 3.30 20.52
N HIS A 227 -0.46 2.47 21.21
CA HIS A 227 -1.63 2.91 21.97
C HIS A 227 -1.75 2.12 23.26
N ASP A 228 -2.49 2.68 24.20
CA ASP A 228 -2.92 2.03 25.43
C ASP A 228 -4.43 2.22 25.57
N PHE A 229 -5.20 1.69 24.62
CA PHE A 229 -6.67 1.78 24.68
C PHE A 229 -7.25 1.03 25.90
N GLY A 230 -6.45 0.19 26.57
CA GLY A 230 -6.89 -0.62 27.71
C GLY A 230 -7.87 -1.72 27.30
N HIS A 231 -8.67 -2.17 28.27
CA HIS A 231 -9.77 -3.09 28.04
C HIS A 231 -11.10 -2.32 28.05
N PRO A 232 -12.11 -2.76 27.29
CA PRO A 232 -13.44 -2.18 27.38
C PRO A 232 -14.00 -2.41 28.79
N ASP A 233 -13.97 -1.37 29.63
CA ASP A 233 -14.74 -1.34 30.87
C ASP A 233 -16.24 -1.29 30.56
N VAL A 234 -17.08 -1.38 31.60
CA VAL A 234 -18.55 -1.61 31.63
C VAL A 234 -19.39 -0.93 30.53
N ASP A 235 -18.91 0.12 29.86
CA ASP A 235 -19.54 0.79 28.73
C ASP A 235 -18.73 0.60 27.43
N TYR A 236 -19.04 -0.47 26.69
CA TYR A 236 -18.39 -0.81 25.43
C TYR A 236 -18.55 0.29 24.37
N GLN A 237 -19.69 0.99 24.34
CA GLN A 237 -19.93 2.07 23.36
C GLN A 237 -18.96 3.23 23.59
N LYS A 238 -18.78 3.66 24.84
CA LYS A 238 -17.81 4.73 25.18
C LYS A 238 -16.38 4.35 24.83
N PHE A 239 -16.00 3.08 25.02
CA PHE A 239 -14.70 2.58 24.60
C PHE A 239 -14.52 2.75 23.09
N ILE A 240 -15.48 2.28 22.29
CA ILE A 240 -15.44 2.39 20.82
C ILE A 240 -15.41 3.86 20.35
N ASP A 241 -16.21 4.72 20.96
CA ASP A 241 -16.22 6.17 20.66
C ASP A 241 -14.86 6.81 20.99
N GLY A 242 -14.23 6.39 22.09
CA GLY A 242 -12.89 6.81 22.48
C GLY A 242 -11.83 6.41 21.47
N VAL A 243 -11.84 5.16 21.01
CA VAL A 243 -10.91 4.67 19.97
C VAL A 243 -11.10 5.44 18.66
N ASN A 244 -12.34 5.61 18.20
CA ASN A 244 -12.64 6.37 16.99
C ASN A 244 -12.19 7.83 17.12
N SER A 245 -12.48 8.49 18.24
CA SER A 245 -12.03 9.86 18.51
C SER A 245 -10.51 9.99 18.47
N PHE A 246 -9.81 9.02 19.07
CA PHE A 246 -8.35 8.95 19.03
C PHE A 246 -7.82 8.84 17.60
N LEU A 247 -8.37 7.92 16.79
CA LEU A 247 -7.90 7.68 15.42
C LEU A 247 -8.04 8.90 14.51
N PHE A 248 -8.99 9.79 14.78
CA PHE A 248 -9.22 10.99 13.97
C PHE A 248 -8.61 12.29 14.53
N SER A 249 -8.22 12.32 15.80
CA SER A 249 -7.87 13.57 16.48
C SER A 249 -6.53 13.53 17.21
N SER A 250 -6.03 12.34 17.56
CA SER A 250 -4.75 12.21 18.26
C SER A 250 -3.59 12.65 17.36
N PRO A 251 -2.64 13.46 17.85
CA PRO A 251 -1.46 13.85 17.07
C PRO A 251 -0.70 12.66 16.48
N LEU A 252 -0.63 11.54 17.22
CA LEU A 252 0.04 10.33 16.75
C LEU A 252 -0.74 9.64 15.61
N ALA A 253 -2.07 9.54 15.75
CA ALA A 253 -2.90 8.97 14.69
C ALA A 253 -2.87 9.83 13.41
N LEU A 254 -2.89 11.15 13.58
CA LEU A 254 -2.74 12.11 12.47
C LEU A 254 -1.35 12.01 11.81
N ALA A 255 -0.29 11.81 12.59
CA ALA A 255 1.05 11.56 12.06
C ALA A 255 1.13 10.28 11.21
N ILE A 256 0.53 9.19 11.69
CA ILE A 256 0.45 7.93 10.94
C ILE A 256 -0.35 8.13 9.66
N MET A 257 -1.50 8.83 9.73
CA MET A 257 -2.32 9.11 8.55
C MET A 257 -1.59 10.02 7.54
N GLY A 258 -0.82 11.01 8.02
CA GLY A 258 0.04 11.85 7.18
C GLY A 258 1.10 11.01 6.46
N PHE A 259 1.77 10.12 7.19
CA PHE A 259 2.72 9.18 6.60
C PHE A 259 2.07 8.29 5.53
N ILE A 260 0.88 7.72 5.80
CA ILE A 260 0.13 6.91 4.82
C ILE A 260 -0.23 7.76 3.59
N GLY A 261 -0.76 8.98 3.78
CA GLY A 261 -1.12 9.88 2.70
C GLY A 261 0.06 10.24 1.81
N PHE A 262 1.21 10.54 2.42
CA PHE A 262 2.47 10.75 1.70
C PHE A 262 2.88 9.52 0.91
N ALA A 263 2.87 8.34 1.53
CA ALA A 263 3.30 7.10 0.91
C ALA A 263 2.47 6.81 -0.36
N TYR A 264 1.15 6.91 -0.29
CA TYR A 264 0.26 6.68 -1.42
C TYR A 264 0.40 7.77 -2.50
N LEU A 265 0.36 9.04 -2.13
CA LEU A 265 0.45 10.13 -3.09
C LEU A 265 1.80 10.09 -3.84
N TYR A 266 2.91 9.99 -3.11
CA TYR A 266 4.22 9.95 -3.73
C TYR A 266 4.43 8.69 -4.56
N HIS A 267 3.95 7.53 -4.13
CA HIS A 267 4.03 6.29 -4.92
C HIS A 267 3.46 6.48 -6.33
N TYR A 268 2.24 7.03 -6.44
CA TYR A 268 1.62 7.29 -7.74
C TYR A 268 2.30 8.42 -8.52
N LEU A 269 2.70 9.51 -7.86
CA LEU A 269 3.44 10.59 -8.54
C LEU A 269 4.78 10.10 -9.11
N ASN A 270 5.50 9.24 -8.39
CA ASN A 270 6.74 8.62 -8.84
C ASN A 270 6.52 7.64 -10.01
N TRP A 271 5.35 7.03 -10.13
CA TRP A 271 4.97 6.30 -11.34
C TRP A 271 4.82 7.26 -12.52
N PHE A 272 3.98 8.28 -12.38
CA PHE A 272 3.70 9.20 -13.49
C PHE A 272 4.88 10.08 -13.91
N SER A 273 5.85 10.31 -13.02
CA SER A 273 7.07 11.08 -13.34
C SER A 273 8.00 10.36 -14.32
N LYS A 274 7.91 9.03 -14.45
CA LYS A 274 8.81 8.19 -15.26
C LYS A 274 8.34 8.05 -16.70
N THR A 275 8.01 9.16 -17.35
CA THR A 275 7.47 9.20 -18.73
C THR A 275 8.38 8.55 -19.76
N SER A 276 9.71 8.61 -19.63
CA SER A 276 10.65 8.02 -20.59
C SER A 276 10.80 6.50 -20.48
N VAL A 277 10.54 5.93 -19.30
CA VAL A 277 10.71 4.50 -18.98
C VAL A 277 9.39 3.75 -19.10
N ILE A 278 8.32 4.34 -18.54
CA ILE A 278 6.99 3.73 -18.51
C ILE A 278 6.21 4.09 -19.77
N GLN A 279 6.37 5.32 -20.26
CA GLN A 279 5.66 5.83 -21.45
C GLN A 279 4.15 5.63 -21.34
N TRP A 280 3.58 5.90 -20.15
CA TRP A 280 2.16 5.72 -19.87
C TRP A 280 1.26 6.51 -20.85
N HIS A 281 1.75 7.64 -21.36
CA HIS A 281 1.06 8.47 -22.35
C HIS A 281 1.06 7.87 -23.78
N ASN A 282 1.84 6.81 -24.03
CA ASN A 282 1.92 6.10 -25.32
C ASN A 282 1.13 4.79 -25.32
N ILE A 283 0.44 4.44 -24.23
CA ILE A 283 -0.35 3.21 -24.15
C ILE A 283 -1.57 3.34 -25.09
N PRO A 284 -1.84 2.36 -25.97
CA PRO A 284 -2.98 2.42 -26.89
C PRO A 284 -4.30 2.56 -26.16
N ARG A 285 -5.19 3.44 -26.63
CA ARG A 285 -6.47 3.73 -25.96
C ARG A 285 -7.36 2.51 -25.77
N ALA A 286 -7.27 1.53 -26.66
CA ALA A 286 -8.02 0.28 -26.57
C ALA A 286 -7.68 -0.58 -25.34
N ARG A 287 -6.57 -0.30 -24.64
CA ARG A 287 -6.15 -1.00 -23.41
C ARG A 287 -6.54 -0.27 -22.12
N PHE A 288 -7.25 0.86 -22.23
CA PHE A 288 -7.82 1.58 -21.07
C PHE A 288 -9.27 1.15 -20.76
N ILE A 289 -9.78 0.13 -21.45
CA ILE A 289 -11.14 -0.40 -21.34
C ILE A 289 -11.07 -1.79 -20.72
#